data_AF-A0A4S1GXU5-F1
#
_entry.id   AF-A0A4S1GXU5-F1
#
_cell.length_a   1.000
_cell.length_b   1.000
_cell.length_c   1.000
_cell.angle_alpha   90.00
_cell.angle_beta   90.00
_cell.angle_gamma   90.00
#
_symmetry.space_group_name_H-M   'P 1'
#
loop_
_entity.id
_entity.type
_entity.pdbx_description
1 polymer ?
#
loop_
_entity_poly.entity_id
_entity_poly.type
_entity_poly.pdbx_seq_one_letter_code
_entity_poly.pdbx_strand_id
1 'polypeptide(L)'
;NPLGERDAVLYREVHGRDLQRGFAAEALLRDELPSTLDGRQLESRLIDLYRQVRNDFAEGGANTLFLAVGFLRWKKKAEDERSYRAPLLLVPVKIERRSATSHFTLRFHEDEPRFNATLLQFLERDFELKLPQFSGELPEDESGVDVPRLLGLMRQAVRDVPGMEVVDETALSTFSFA
;
A
#
# COMPACT_ATOMS: atom_id res chain seq x y z
N ASN A 1 -4.61 3.90 39.06
CA ASN A 1 -3.31 4.20 38.43
C ASN A 1 -3.37 3.77 36.96
N PRO A 2 -3.92 4.60 36.06
CA PRO A 2 -4.20 4.23 34.65
C PRO A 2 -2.95 4.23 33.74
N LEU A 3 -1.76 4.40 34.28
CA LEU A 3 -0.51 4.50 33.51
C LEU A 3 0.12 3.14 33.19
N GLY A 4 -0.08 2.11 34.03
CA GLY A 4 0.55 0.79 33.84
C GLY A 4 -0.04 -0.09 32.73
N GLU A 5 -1.30 0.12 32.34
CA GLU A 5 -1.93 -0.66 31.25
C GLU A 5 -1.55 -0.14 29.87
N ARG A 6 -1.31 1.18 29.73
CA ARG A 6 -0.86 1.79 28.47
C ARG A 6 0.53 1.31 28.08
N ASP A 7 1.44 1.16 29.04
CA ASP A 7 2.80 0.68 28.78
C ASP A 7 2.82 -0.79 28.33
N ALA A 8 1.99 -1.67 28.92
CA ALA A 8 1.95 -3.08 28.55
C ALA A 8 1.31 -3.34 27.17
N VAL A 9 0.38 -2.49 26.73
CA VAL A 9 -0.21 -2.53 25.38
C VAL A 9 0.77 -1.99 24.35
N LEU A 10 1.39 -0.84 24.64
CA LEU A 10 2.40 -0.23 23.78
C LEU A 10 3.61 -1.15 23.60
N TYR A 11 4.07 -1.81 24.68
CA TYR A 11 5.16 -2.78 24.63
C TYR A 11 4.79 -4.00 23.75
N ARG A 12 3.57 -4.54 23.89
CA ARG A 12 3.09 -5.65 23.04
C ARG A 12 2.96 -5.26 21.57
N GLU A 13 2.48 -4.05 21.29
CA GLU A 13 2.36 -3.55 19.93
C GLU A 13 3.73 -3.31 19.28
N VAL A 14 4.68 -2.74 20.01
CA VAL A 14 6.04 -2.48 19.49
C VAL A 14 6.76 -3.81 19.25
N HIS A 15 6.79 -4.71 20.24
CA HIS A 15 7.46 -6.02 20.08
C HIS A 15 6.74 -6.94 19.07
N GLY A 16 5.42 -6.87 18.99
CA GLY A 16 4.64 -7.63 18.01
C GLY A 16 4.92 -7.17 16.57
N ARG A 17 5.04 -5.85 16.34
CA ARG A 17 5.43 -5.29 15.04
C ARG A 17 6.85 -5.70 14.66
N ASP A 18 7.79 -5.69 15.61
CA ASP A 18 9.17 -6.11 15.34
C ASP A 18 9.25 -7.59 14.95
N LEU A 19 8.48 -8.47 15.61
CA LEU A 19 8.41 -9.89 15.25
C LEU A 19 7.81 -10.10 13.85
N GLN A 20 6.72 -9.42 13.52
CA GLN A 20 6.11 -9.50 12.19
C GLN A 20 7.05 -8.97 11.10
N ARG A 21 7.78 -7.89 11.39
CA ARG A 21 8.77 -7.32 10.48
C ARG A 21 9.94 -8.27 10.25
N GLY A 22 10.47 -8.90 11.31
CA GLY A 22 11.51 -9.92 11.20
C GLY A 22 11.07 -11.12 10.38
N PHE A 23 9.89 -11.66 10.67
CA PHE A 23 9.30 -12.76 9.90
C PHE A 23 9.12 -12.39 8.41
N ALA A 24 8.63 -11.18 8.12
CA ALA A 24 8.48 -10.72 6.75
C ALA A 24 9.81 -10.54 6.03
N ALA A 25 10.83 -10.01 6.71
CA ALA A 25 12.17 -9.90 6.14
C ALA A 25 12.76 -11.28 5.80
N GLU A 26 12.60 -12.28 6.68
CA GLU A 26 13.05 -13.64 6.40
C GLU A 26 12.28 -14.32 5.26
N ALA A 27 10.98 -14.07 5.15
CA ALA A 27 10.16 -14.56 4.04
C ALA A 27 10.61 -13.97 2.69
N LEU A 28 10.92 -12.66 2.66
CA LEU A 28 11.44 -12.00 1.47
C LEU A 28 12.76 -12.59 0.98
N LEU A 29 13.64 -13.03 1.89
CA LEU A 29 14.88 -13.74 1.52
C LEU A 29 14.64 -15.08 0.82
N ARG A 30 13.42 -15.62 0.90
CA ARG A 30 12.97 -16.84 0.21
C ARG A 30 12.02 -16.58 -0.96
N ASP A 31 11.92 -15.33 -1.41
CA ASP A 31 10.96 -14.88 -2.44
C ASP A 31 9.49 -15.11 -2.04
N GLU A 32 9.18 -15.06 -0.74
CA GLU A 32 7.83 -15.24 -0.19
C GLU A 32 7.27 -13.90 0.32
N LEU A 33 6.00 -13.65 0.01
CA LEU A 33 5.25 -12.52 0.55
C LEU A 33 4.27 -13.01 1.63
N PRO A 34 4.49 -12.70 2.92
CA PRO A 34 3.59 -13.13 3.96
C PRO A 34 2.28 -12.35 3.90
N SER A 35 1.19 -12.99 4.34
CA SER A 35 -0.11 -12.37 4.50
C SER A 35 -0.59 -12.50 5.94
N THR A 36 -1.35 -11.52 6.39
CA THR A 36 -2.06 -11.56 7.68
C THR A 36 -3.34 -12.39 7.62
N LEU A 37 -3.77 -12.80 6.42
CA LEU A 37 -4.92 -13.68 6.21
C LEU A 37 -4.55 -15.13 6.48
N ASP A 38 -5.52 -15.92 6.95
CA ASP A 38 -5.34 -17.38 6.98
C ASP A 38 -5.29 -17.96 5.56
N GLY A 39 -4.70 -19.16 5.43
CA GLY A 39 -4.43 -19.76 4.11
C GLY A 39 -5.67 -19.97 3.24
N ARG A 40 -6.84 -20.31 3.84
CA ARG A 40 -8.07 -20.52 3.06
C ARG A 40 -8.64 -19.20 2.57
N GLN A 41 -8.67 -18.18 3.43
CA GLN A 41 -9.10 -16.84 3.04
C GLN A 41 -8.18 -16.23 1.98
N LEU A 42 -6.86 -16.38 2.15
CA LEU A 42 -5.87 -15.90 1.21
C LEU A 42 -6.06 -16.54 -0.17
N GLU A 43 -6.15 -17.87 -0.22
CA GLU A 43 -6.32 -18.59 -1.49
C GLU A 43 -7.61 -18.17 -2.21
N SER A 44 -8.73 -18.09 -1.50
CA SER A 44 -10.01 -17.62 -2.09
C SER A 44 -9.88 -16.22 -2.68
N ARG A 45 -9.30 -15.27 -1.93
CA ARG A 45 -9.15 -13.88 -2.40
C ARG A 45 -8.18 -13.75 -3.58
N LEU A 46 -7.10 -14.53 -3.60
CA LEU A 46 -6.18 -14.55 -4.73
C LEU A 46 -6.81 -15.15 -5.98
N ILE A 47 -7.66 -16.17 -5.85
CA ILE A 47 -8.43 -16.73 -6.99
C ILE A 47 -9.38 -15.67 -7.56
N ASP A 48 -10.13 -14.97 -6.70
CA ASP A 48 -11.06 -13.94 -7.14
C ASP A 48 -10.33 -12.77 -7.80
N LEU A 49 -9.24 -12.30 -7.18
CA LEU A 49 -8.38 -11.26 -7.73
C LEU A 49 -7.79 -11.65 -9.09
N TYR A 50 -7.28 -12.88 -9.21
CA TYR A 50 -6.73 -13.40 -10.47
C TYR A 50 -7.77 -13.42 -11.59
N ARG A 51 -9.02 -13.83 -11.28
CA ARG A 51 -10.13 -13.80 -12.24
C ARG A 51 -10.49 -12.37 -12.64
N GLN A 52 -10.61 -11.47 -11.66
CA GLN A 52 -10.93 -10.06 -11.90
C GLN A 52 -9.90 -9.41 -12.83
N VAL A 53 -8.61 -9.53 -12.52
CA VAL A 53 -7.52 -8.93 -13.32
C VAL A 53 -7.52 -9.45 -14.76
N ARG A 54 -7.81 -10.75 -14.96
CA ARG A 54 -7.92 -11.31 -16.30
C ARG A 54 -9.12 -10.78 -17.08
N ASN A 55 -10.25 -10.57 -16.41
CA ASN A 55 -11.43 -9.99 -17.03
C ASN A 55 -11.19 -8.51 -17.37
N ASP A 56 -10.66 -7.73 -16.43
CA ASP A 56 -10.30 -6.32 -16.62
C ASP A 56 -9.37 -6.17 -17.83
N PHE A 57 -8.36 -7.04 -17.95
CA PHE A 57 -7.43 -7.01 -19.09
C PHE A 57 -8.11 -7.42 -20.40
N ALA A 58 -9.00 -8.40 -20.39
CA ALA A 58 -9.73 -8.82 -21.59
C ALA A 58 -10.70 -7.74 -22.10
N GLU A 59 -11.29 -6.95 -21.20
CA GLU A 59 -12.25 -5.89 -21.53
C GLU A 59 -11.57 -4.57 -21.88
N GLY A 60 -10.58 -4.15 -21.09
CA GLY A 60 -9.95 -2.83 -21.19
C GLY A 60 -8.55 -2.81 -21.80
N GLY A 61 -7.91 -3.96 -21.96
CA GLY A 61 -6.55 -4.07 -22.51
C GLY A 61 -5.43 -3.47 -21.65
N ALA A 62 -5.74 -3.01 -20.43
CA ALA A 62 -4.82 -2.32 -19.55
C ALA A 62 -4.59 -3.10 -18.25
N ASN A 63 -3.41 -2.94 -17.64
CA ASN A 63 -3.13 -3.52 -16.34
C ASN A 63 -3.87 -2.75 -15.24
N THR A 64 -4.72 -3.45 -14.50
CA THR A 64 -5.44 -2.89 -13.35
C THR A 64 -4.84 -3.32 -12.01
N LEU A 65 -3.88 -4.25 -11.98
CA LEU A 65 -3.33 -4.78 -10.73
C LEU A 65 -2.10 -4.01 -10.27
N PHE A 66 -2.14 -3.55 -9.02
CA PHE A 66 -1.03 -2.85 -8.38
C PHE A 66 -0.78 -3.38 -6.96
N LEU A 67 0.49 -3.39 -6.57
CA LEU A 67 0.90 -3.37 -5.18
C LEU A 67 0.92 -1.92 -4.72
N ALA A 68 -0.06 -1.55 -3.91
CA ALA A 68 -0.10 -0.27 -3.23
C ALA A 68 0.84 -0.27 -2.02
N VAL A 69 1.67 0.76 -1.90
CA VAL A 69 2.64 0.92 -0.82
C VAL A 69 2.44 2.28 -0.16
N GLY A 70 2.20 2.25 1.14
CA GLY A 70 1.88 3.43 1.94
C GLY A 70 0.48 3.97 1.64
N PHE A 71 -0.18 4.48 2.67
CA PHE A 71 -1.51 5.06 2.55
C PHE A 71 -1.57 6.40 3.25
N LEU A 72 -2.19 7.39 2.59
CA LEU A 72 -2.69 8.56 3.30
C LEU A 72 -4.03 8.17 3.94
N ARG A 73 -4.12 8.27 5.25
CA ARG A 73 -5.37 8.16 6.00
C ARG A 73 -5.79 9.55 6.44
N TRP A 74 -7.07 9.88 6.28
CA TRP A 74 -7.60 11.17 6.74
C TRP A 74 -9.03 11.06 7.28
N LYS A 75 -9.44 12.09 8.01
CA LYS A 75 -10.82 12.29 8.45
C LYS A 75 -11.34 13.62 7.91
N LYS A 76 -12.66 13.75 7.69
CA LYS A 76 -13.25 15.02 7.26
C LYS A 76 -13.23 16.06 8.37
N LYS A 77 -13.45 15.63 9.61
CA LYS A 77 -13.16 16.36 10.84
C LYS A 77 -12.29 15.49 11.73
N ALA A 78 -11.40 16.09 12.52
CA ALA A 78 -10.48 15.35 13.38
C ALA A 78 -11.21 14.38 14.35
N GLU A 79 -12.43 14.77 14.77
CA GLU A 79 -13.29 14.04 15.70
C GLU A 79 -14.11 12.92 15.04
N ASP A 80 -14.18 12.87 13.70
CA ASP A 80 -15.02 11.87 13.02
C ASP A 80 -14.52 10.45 13.30
N GLU A 81 -15.45 9.51 13.52
CA GLU A 81 -15.11 8.09 13.64
C GLU A 81 -14.70 7.49 12.29
N ARG A 82 -15.31 8.00 11.20
CA ARG A 82 -15.05 7.53 9.85
C ARG A 82 -13.72 8.09 9.34
N SER A 83 -12.79 7.18 9.02
CA SER A 83 -11.57 7.51 8.29
C SER A 83 -11.69 7.09 6.82
N TYR A 84 -11.00 7.84 5.97
CA TYR A 84 -10.81 7.58 4.56
C TYR A 84 -9.34 7.23 4.34
N ARG A 85 -9.05 6.49 3.28
CA ARG A 85 -7.67 6.16 2.91
C ARG A 85 -7.49 6.10 1.41
N ALA A 86 -6.29 6.45 0.95
CA ALA A 86 -5.87 6.34 -0.44
C ALA A 86 -4.42 5.87 -0.50
N PRO A 87 -4.06 5.00 -1.45
CA PRO A 87 -2.68 4.56 -1.63
C PRO A 87 -1.80 5.72 -2.09
N LEU A 88 -0.53 5.71 -1.68
CA LEU A 88 0.48 6.69 -2.06
C LEU A 88 1.23 6.26 -3.30
N LEU A 89 1.98 5.16 -3.20
CA LEU A 89 2.74 4.58 -4.30
C LEU A 89 1.98 3.40 -4.88
N LEU A 90 1.89 3.35 -6.21
CA LEU A 90 1.26 2.28 -6.96
C LEU A 90 2.34 1.59 -7.80
N VAL A 91 2.65 0.35 -7.45
CA VAL A 91 3.63 -0.47 -8.14
C VAL A 91 2.89 -1.46 -9.04
N PRO A 92 2.95 -1.31 -10.37
CA PRO A 92 2.31 -2.23 -11.31
C PRO A 92 2.85 -3.66 -11.15
N VAL A 93 1.95 -4.65 -11.01
CA VAL A 93 2.34 -6.07 -10.89
C VAL A 93 1.43 -6.97 -11.70
N LYS A 94 1.95 -8.14 -12.08
CA LYS A 94 1.23 -9.26 -12.70
C LYS A 94 1.05 -10.36 -11.67
N ILE A 95 -0.14 -10.98 -11.65
CA ILE A 95 -0.42 -12.19 -10.86
C ILE A 95 -0.46 -13.40 -11.79
N GLU A 96 0.34 -14.42 -11.49
CA GLU A 96 0.50 -15.60 -12.32
C GLU A 96 0.20 -16.88 -11.52
N ARG A 97 -0.31 -17.90 -12.22
CA ARG A 97 -0.53 -19.24 -11.68
C ARG A 97 -0.39 -20.28 -12.80
N ARG A 98 0.47 -21.28 -12.63
CA ARG A 98 0.75 -22.30 -13.66
C ARG A 98 -0.34 -23.36 -13.80
N SER A 99 -0.98 -23.73 -12.70
CA SER A 99 -2.08 -24.70 -12.65
C SER A 99 -3.02 -24.38 -11.48
N ALA A 100 -4.20 -25.01 -11.45
CA ALA A 100 -5.17 -24.85 -10.35
C ALA A 100 -4.65 -25.35 -8.97
N THR A 101 -3.53 -26.06 -8.93
CA THR A 101 -2.88 -26.54 -7.69
C THR A 101 -1.58 -25.80 -7.39
N SER A 102 -1.08 -24.95 -8.30
CA SER A 102 0.15 -24.18 -8.10
C SER A 102 -0.09 -23.01 -7.15
N HIS A 103 0.95 -22.51 -6.50
CA HIS A 103 0.90 -21.23 -5.80
C HIS A 103 0.78 -20.07 -6.79
N PHE A 104 0.28 -18.94 -6.31
CA PHE A 104 0.31 -17.67 -7.05
C PHE A 104 1.68 -17.03 -6.93
N THR A 105 2.16 -16.43 -8.01
CA THR A 105 3.39 -15.64 -8.03
C THR A 105 3.10 -14.23 -8.50
N LEU A 106 3.74 -13.24 -7.88
CA LEU A 106 3.73 -11.87 -8.36
C LEU A 106 4.98 -11.57 -9.16
N ARG A 107 4.82 -10.77 -10.22
CA ARG A 107 5.93 -10.21 -10.99
C ARG A 107 5.69 -8.72 -11.19
N PHE A 108 6.75 -7.94 -11.35
CA PHE A 108 6.58 -6.56 -11.80
C PHE A 108 5.95 -6.53 -13.20
N HIS A 109 5.07 -5.55 -13.43
CA HIS A 109 4.66 -5.18 -14.78
C HIS A 109 5.82 -4.44 -15.47
N GLU A 110 5.73 -4.24 -16.78
CA GLU A 110 6.67 -3.38 -17.52
C GLU A 110 6.42 -1.88 -17.30
N ASP A 111 5.29 -1.54 -16.67
CA ASP A 111 4.92 -0.18 -16.34
C ASP A 111 5.69 0.29 -15.10
N GLU A 112 6.11 1.55 -15.11
CA GLU A 112 6.85 2.14 -13.99
C GLU A 112 5.95 2.38 -12.77
N PRO A 113 6.49 2.20 -11.55
CA PRO A 113 5.86 2.67 -10.32
C PRO A 113 5.52 4.16 -10.38
N ARG A 114 4.36 4.52 -9.87
CA ARG A 114 3.88 5.91 -9.90
C ARG A 114 3.21 6.31 -8.61
N PHE A 115 3.27 7.60 -8.29
CA PHE A 115 2.46 8.16 -7.22
C PHE A 115 0.98 8.22 -7.67
N ASN A 116 0.06 8.13 -6.72
CA ASN A 116 -1.37 8.25 -6.98
C ASN A 116 -1.75 9.70 -7.37
N ALA A 117 -1.81 9.97 -8.68
CA ALA A 117 -2.13 11.31 -9.20
C ALA A 117 -3.52 11.81 -8.77
N THR A 118 -4.51 10.94 -8.64
CA THR A 118 -5.85 11.30 -8.15
C THR A 118 -5.80 11.80 -6.72
N LEU A 119 -4.91 11.22 -5.88
CA LEU A 119 -4.68 11.73 -4.54
C LEU A 119 -4.02 13.12 -4.55
N LEU A 120 -3.06 13.37 -5.44
CA LEU A 120 -2.44 14.69 -5.58
C LEU A 120 -3.49 15.75 -5.97
N GLN A 121 -4.35 15.45 -6.93
CA GLN A 121 -5.44 16.35 -7.34
C GLN A 121 -6.42 16.62 -6.20
N PHE A 122 -6.77 15.59 -5.42
CA PHE A 122 -7.61 15.75 -4.23
C PHE A 122 -6.97 16.66 -3.19
N LEU A 123 -5.68 16.49 -2.90
CA LEU A 123 -4.96 17.31 -1.95
C LEU A 123 -4.83 18.77 -2.40
N GLU A 124 -4.56 19.01 -3.68
CA GLU A 124 -4.52 20.37 -4.22
C GLU A 124 -5.91 21.03 -4.18
N ARG A 125 -6.97 20.31 -4.56
CA ARG A 125 -8.33 20.88 -4.65
C ARG A 125 -8.98 21.10 -3.29
N ASP A 126 -8.89 20.13 -2.38
CA ASP A 126 -9.65 20.14 -1.13
C ASP A 126 -8.84 20.73 0.04
N PHE A 127 -7.51 20.78 -0.07
CA PHE A 127 -6.61 21.24 1.00
C PHE A 127 -5.60 22.31 0.55
N GLU A 128 -5.67 22.77 -0.71
CA GLU A 128 -4.72 23.73 -1.29
C GLU A 128 -3.25 23.27 -1.21
N LEU A 129 -3.03 21.95 -1.06
CA LEU A 129 -1.72 21.36 -0.84
C LEU A 129 -1.12 20.91 -2.17
N LYS A 130 -0.29 21.77 -2.76
CA LYS A 130 0.43 21.46 -4.01
C LYS A 130 1.70 20.68 -3.72
N LEU A 131 1.82 19.49 -4.31
CA LEU A 131 2.96 18.60 -4.11
C LEU A 131 3.62 18.22 -5.44
N PRO A 132 4.18 19.20 -6.17
CA PRO A 132 4.75 18.97 -7.50
C PRO A 132 5.89 17.95 -7.51
N GLN A 133 6.57 17.74 -6.38
CA GLN A 133 7.62 16.74 -6.23
C GLN A 133 7.15 15.29 -6.41
N PHE A 134 5.84 15.02 -6.38
CA PHE A 134 5.27 13.68 -6.62
C PHE A 134 4.64 13.53 -8.01
N SER A 135 4.62 14.59 -8.83
CA SER A 135 4.05 14.58 -10.17
C SER A 135 5.05 14.19 -11.27
N GLY A 136 6.34 14.13 -10.93
CA GLY A 136 7.43 13.78 -11.84
C GLY A 136 8.14 12.49 -11.44
N GLU A 137 9.44 12.43 -11.71
CA GLU A 137 10.29 11.31 -11.31
C GLU A 137 10.27 11.10 -9.79
N LEU A 138 10.09 9.85 -9.39
CA LEU A 138 10.10 9.46 -7.98
C LEU A 138 11.55 9.42 -7.47
N PRO A 139 11.78 9.64 -6.16
CA PRO A 139 13.12 9.44 -5.62
C PRO A 139 13.55 7.98 -5.79
N GLU A 140 14.80 7.78 -6.21
CA GLU A 140 15.38 6.45 -6.43
C GLU A 140 16.60 6.18 -5.53
N ASP A 141 16.86 4.89 -5.28
CA ASP A 141 18.04 4.31 -4.65
C ASP A 141 18.60 3.16 -5.51
N GLU A 142 19.55 2.38 -4.97
CA GLU A 142 20.18 1.26 -5.69
C GLU A 142 19.21 0.14 -6.11
N SER A 143 17.99 0.12 -5.55
CA SER A 143 16.95 -0.90 -5.78
C SER A 143 15.74 -0.38 -6.55
N GLY A 144 15.78 0.85 -7.08
CA GLY A 144 14.66 1.49 -7.78
C GLY A 144 14.06 2.60 -6.92
N VAL A 145 12.74 2.65 -6.76
CA VAL A 145 12.08 3.74 -5.99
C VAL A 145 12.46 3.66 -4.51
N ASP A 146 13.00 4.75 -3.96
CA ASP A 146 13.29 4.94 -2.54
C ASP A 146 11.99 5.15 -1.74
N VAL A 147 11.35 4.03 -1.40
CA VAL A 147 10.08 4.00 -0.66
C VAL A 147 10.17 4.73 0.69
N PRO A 148 11.17 4.48 1.56
CA PRO A 148 11.28 5.19 2.83
C PRO A 148 11.33 6.72 2.66
N ARG A 149 12.10 7.22 1.69
CA ARG A 149 12.19 8.66 1.42
C ARG A 149 10.89 9.21 0.88
N LEU A 150 10.24 8.51 -0.06
CA LEU A 150 8.94 8.91 -0.62
C LEU A 150 7.88 9.07 0.48
N LEU A 151 7.76 8.08 1.37
CA LEU A 151 6.82 8.14 2.49
C LEU A 151 7.20 9.22 3.52
N GLY A 152 8.49 9.44 3.75
CA GLY A 152 9.00 10.52 4.60
C GLY A 152 8.65 11.92 4.07
N LEU A 153 8.82 12.15 2.78
CA LEU A 153 8.43 13.40 2.11
C LEU A 153 6.93 13.64 2.25
N MET A 154 6.12 12.59 2.07
CA MET A 154 4.66 12.71 2.21
C MET A 154 4.24 13.03 3.64
N ARG A 155 4.88 12.40 4.64
CA ARG A 155 4.67 12.73 6.06
C ARG A 155 4.98 14.18 6.39
N GLN A 156 6.08 14.70 5.83
CA GLN A 156 6.45 16.10 6.01
C GLN A 156 5.42 17.03 5.37
N ALA A 157 4.93 16.69 4.17
CA ALA A 157 3.96 17.48 3.44
C ALA A 157 2.60 17.62 4.15
N VAL A 158 2.12 16.57 4.83
CA VAL A 158 0.80 16.57 5.49
C VAL A 158 0.85 16.82 6.99
N ARG A 159 2.03 17.08 7.56
CA ARG A 159 2.24 17.19 9.01
C ARG A 159 1.27 18.16 9.69
N ASP A 160 1.04 19.30 9.05
CA ASP A 160 0.26 20.40 9.62
C ASP A 160 -1.22 20.36 9.19
N VAL A 161 -1.65 19.31 8.47
CA VAL A 161 -3.04 19.12 8.03
C VAL A 161 -3.78 18.26 9.06
N PRO A 162 -4.73 18.83 9.83
CA PRO A 162 -5.38 18.10 10.92
C PRO A 162 -6.13 16.86 10.43
N GLY A 163 -5.89 15.75 11.13
CA GLY A 163 -6.56 14.48 10.85
C GLY A 163 -5.97 13.69 9.69
N MET A 164 -4.88 14.15 9.05
CA MET A 164 -4.12 13.38 8.06
C MET A 164 -2.94 12.64 8.70
N GLU A 165 -2.67 11.44 8.20
CA GLU A 165 -1.50 10.65 8.57
C GLU A 165 -1.07 9.71 7.45
N VAL A 166 0.23 9.44 7.37
CA VAL A 166 0.77 8.42 6.46
C VAL A 166 0.99 7.12 7.22
N VAL A 167 0.38 6.05 6.72
CA VAL A 167 0.43 4.71 7.30
C VAL A 167 1.28 3.79 6.42
N ASP A 168 2.20 3.04 7.05
CA ASP A 168 3.06 2.05 6.40
C ASP A 168 2.31 0.73 6.19
N GLU A 169 1.32 0.76 5.32
CA GLU A 169 0.53 -0.41 4.91
C GLU A 169 0.77 -0.75 3.44
N THR A 170 0.59 -2.02 3.11
CA THR A 170 0.66 -2.51 1.72
C THR A 170 -0.61 -3.27 1.37
N ALA A 171 -1.08 -3.12 0.13
CA ALA A 171 -2.23 -3.87 -0.36
C ALA A 171 -2.02 -4.31 -1.81
N LEU A 172 -2.43 -5.53 -2.13
CA LEU A 172 -2.54 -6.01 -3.50
C LEU A 172 -4.00 -5.90 -3.94
N SER A 173 -4.29 -5.06 -4.92
CA SER A 173 -5.67 -4.80 -5.36
C SER A 173 -5.70 -4.30 -6.80
N THR A 174 -6.86 -4.42 -7.43
CA THR A 174 -7.15 -3.68 -8.64
C THR A 174 -7.39 -2.20 -8.32
N PHE A 175 -6.86 -1.33 -9.17
CA PHE A 175 -7.12 0.11 -9.17
C PHE A 175 -7.39 0.55 -10.61
N SER A 176 -8.39 1.42 -10.78
CA SER A 176 -8.71 2.03 -12.06
C SER A 176 -8.69 3.54 -11.88
N PHE A 177 -8.02 4.21 -12.81
CA PHE A 177 -7.90 5.67 -12.85
C PHE A 177 -8.64 6.11 -14.12
N ALA A 178 -9.77 6.78 -13.92
CA ALA A 178 -10.60 7.35 -14.99
C ALA A 178 -10.10 8.74 -15.40
#